data_AF-A0A5E4C0F1-F1
#
_entry.id   AF-A0A5E4C0F1-F1
#
_cell.length_a   1.000
_cell.length_b   1.000
_cell.length_c   1.000
_cell.angle_alpha   90.00
_cell.angle_beta   90.00
_cell.angle_gamma   90.00
#
_symmetry.space_group_name_H-M   'P 1'
#
loop_
_entity.id
_entity.type
_entity.pdbx_description
1 polymer ?
#
loop_
_entity_poly.entity_id
_entity_poly.type
_entity_poly.pdbx_seq_one_letter_code
_entity_poly.pdbx_strand_id
1 'polypeptide(L)'
;MRMSSGLTFKSTKGSWIRNLRRQSSCRSVEFFVPSSPPLDPEKVKELQRFITLSKKLLVMTGAGISTESGIPDYRSEKVGLYARTDQRPIQHGDFVRSAPIRQQYWARNFVGWPQFSSHQPNPAHWALSNWEKLGKLHWLVTQNVDALHTKAGSQRLTELHGCMHR
;
A
#
# COMPACT_ATOMS: atom_id res chain seq x y z
N MET A 1 19.08 67.23 -28.63
CA MET A 1 19.07 66.64 -29.98
C MET A 1 17.94 65.61 -30.04
N ARG A 2 17.22 65.56 -31.17
CA ARG A 2 15.93 64.90 -31.39
C ARG A 2 15.93 63.37 -31.19
N MET A 3 14.80 62.88 -30.66
CA MET A 3 13.98 61.70 -31.04
C MET A 3 14.65 60.46 -31.65
N SER A 4 14.31 59.26 -31.14
CA SER A 4 13.35 58.39 -31.83
C SER A 4 12.97 57.14 -31.01
N SER A 5 11.67 56.92 -30.94
CA SER A 5 10.94 55.72 -30.53
C SER A 5 11.17 54.53 -31.46
N GLY A 6 11.09 53.31 -30.92
CA GLY A 6 10.96 52.09 -31.70
C GLY A 6 10.50 50.89 -30.86
N LEU A 7 9.19 50.77 -30.64
CA LEU A 7 8.57 49.50 -30.28
C LEU A 7 8.58 48.59 -31.53
N THR A 8 8.96 47.33 -31.37
CA THR A 8 8.51 46.26 -32.28
C THR A 8 8.11 45.02 -31.48
N PHE A 9 6.80 44.81 -31.42
CA PHE A 9 6.15 43.57 -31.00
C PHE A 9 6.26 42.57 -32.15
N LYS A 10 6.73 41.34 -31.89
CA LYS A 10 6.51 40.21 -32.80
C LYS A 10 5.68 39.15 -32.08
N SER A 11 4.45 39.01 -32.55
CA SER A 11 3.55 37.90 -32.28
C SER A 11 4.04 36.66 -33.02
N THR A 12 4.08 35.52 -32.36
CA THR A 12 4.01 34.21 -33.03
C THR A 12 2.85 33.40 -32.46
N LYS A 13 1.81 33.28 -33.28
CA LYS A 13 0.81 32.23 -33.19
C LYS A 13 1.51 30.87 -33.39
N GLY A 14 1.22 29.92 -32.51
CA GLY A 14 1.67 28.54 -32.64
C GLY A 14 0.75 27.62 -31.87
N SER A 15 -0.41 27.32 -32.45
CA SER A 15 -1.26 26.20 -32.02
C SER A 15 -0.60 24.89 -32.45
N TRP A 16 -0.20 24.06 -31.49
CA TRP A 16 0.01 22.63 -31.73
C TRP A 16 -0.80 21.82 -30.72
N ILE A 17 -1.84 21.20 -31.27
CA ILE A 17 -2.69 20.19 -30.66
C ILE A 17 -1.89 18.89 -30.48
N ARG A 18 -2.16 18.21 -29.34
CA ARG A 18 -1.90 16.79 -28.98
C ARG A 18 -0.45 16.36 -28.66
N ASN A 19 -0.26 15.97 -27.40
CA ASN A 19 -0.23 14.54 -27.06
C ASN A 19 -0.38 14.32 -25.55
N LEU A 20 -1.63 14.08 -25.11
CA LEU A 20 -1.92 13.36 -23.87
C LEU A 20 -1.45 11.90 -24.05
N ARG A 21 -0.16 11.65 -23.86
CA ARG A 21 0.27 10.29 -23.52
C ARG A 21 -0.20 10.01 -22.10
N ARG A 22 -1.24 9.19 -21.99
CA ARG A 22 -1.51 8.38 -20.80
C ARG A 22 -0.22 7.65 -20.45
N GLN A 23 0.56 8.20 -19.53
CA GLN A 23 1.54 7.42 -18.78
C GLN A 23 0.73 6.56 -17.82
N SER A 24 0.69 5.26 -18.11
CA SER A 24 0.19 4.24 -17.19
C SER A 24 0.91 4.39 -15.85
N SER A 25 0.13 4.40 -14.78
CA SER A 25 0.50 4.74 -13.39
C SER A 25 1.36 3.68 -12.68
N CYS A 26 2.26 2.98 -13.38
CA CYS A 26 3.03 1.87 -12.81
C CYS A 26 4.24 2.30 -11.95
N ARG A 27 4.43 3.60 -11.68
CA ARG A 27 5.61 4.13 -10.97
C ARG A 27 5.51 4.15 -9.44
N SER A 28 4.31 4.03 -8.85
CA SER A 28 4.14 4.17 -7.39
C SER A 28 4.31 2.87 -6.60
N VAL A 29 4.19 1.71 -7.24
CA VAL A 29 4.18 0.40 -6.57
C VAL A 29 5.58 -0.01 -6.08
N GLU A 30 6.64 0.37 -6.80
CA GLU A 30 8.02 0.01 -6.46
C GLU A 30 8.58 0.73 -5.22
N PHE A 31 7.90 1.76 -4.71
CA PHE A 31 8.49 2.61 -3.66
C PHE A 31 8.49 1.98 -2.27
N PHE A 32 7.62 1.00 -2.02
CA PHE A 32 7.44 0.39 -0.70
C PHE A 32 7.90 -1.06 -0.63
N VAL A 33 8.22 -1.68 -1.76
CA VAL A 33 8.72 -3.05 -1.82
C VAL A 33 10.23 -3.03 -1.60
N PRO A 34 10.77 -3.75 -0.60
CA PRO A 34 12.22 -3.79 -0.40
C PRO A 34 12.93 -4.51 -1.55
N SER A 35 14.22 -4.25 -1.71
CA SER A 35 15.06 -5.02 -2.62
C SER A 35 15.13 -6.48 -2.16
N SER A 36 14.99 -7.40 -3.11
CA SER A 36 15.13 -8.84 -2.91
C SER A 36 16.03 -9.41 -4.00
N PRO A 37 16.84 -10.44 -3.71
CA PRO A 37 17.48 -11.21 -4.77
C PRO A 37 16.43 -11.83 -5.71
N PRO A 38 16.85 -12.24 -6.92
CA PRO A 38 15.97 -12.99 -7.83
C PRO A 38 15.36 -14.23 -7.17
N LEU A 39 14.16 -14.61 -7.63
CA LEU A 39 13.47 -15.78 -7.13
C LEU A 39 14.28 -17.05 -7.39
N ASP A 40 14.46 -17.87 -6.37
CA ASP A 40 15.02 -19.21 -6.47
C ASP A 40 13.90 -20.21 -6.88
N PRO A 41 13.95 -20.80 -8.09
CA PRO A 41 12.92 -21.73 -8.55
C PRO A 41 12.76 -22.96 -7.64
N GLU A 42 13.82 -23.41 -6.97
CA GLU A 42 13.73 -24.56 -6.06
C GLU A 42 12.95 -24.20 -4.79
N LYS A 43 13.14 -22.98 -4.25
CA LYS A 43 12.34 -22.49 -3.12
C LYS A 43 10.85 -22.38 -3.47
N VAL A 44 10.53 -21.98 -4.70
CA VAL A 44 9.15 -21.94 -5.17
C VAL A 44 8.54 -23.34 -5.24
N LYS A 45 9.29 -24.34 -5.75
CA LYS A 45 8.85 -25.74 -5.77
C LYS A 45 8.68 -26.31 -4.35
N GLU A 46 9.59 -26.00 -3.43
CA GLU A 46 9.48 -26.39 -2.02
C GLU A 46 8.19 -25.83 -1.39
N LEU A 47 7.90 -24.55 -1.59
CA LEU A 47 6.68 -23.91 -1.11
C LEU A 47 5.42 -24.53 -1.74
N GLN A 48 5.43 -24.75 -3.06
CA GLN A 48 4.34 -25.41 -3.76
C GLN A 48 4.05 -26.80 -3.19
N ARG A 49 5.10 -27.60 -2.93
CA ARG A 49 4.97 -28.93 -2.33
C ARG A 49 4.40 -28.84 -0.91
N PHE A 50 4.91 -27.93 -0.08
CA PHE A 50 4.40 -27.70 1.28
C PHE A 50 2.90 -27.38 1.27
N ILE A 51 2.48 -26.44 0.41
CA ILE A 51 1.07 -26.08 0.27
C ILE A 51 0.28 -27.28 -0.22
N THR A 52 0.71 -27.95 -1.28
CA THR A 52 -0.02 -29.08 -1.90
C THR A 52 -0.28 -30.19 -0.89
N LEU A 53 0.69 -30.53 -0.05
CA LEU A 53 0.55 -31.58 0.98
C LEU A 53 -0.29 -31.17 2.20
N SER A 54 -0.46 -29.86 2.44
CA SER A 54 -1.25 -29.38 3.57
C SER A 54 -2.76 -29.62 3.39
N LYS A 55 -3.42 -30.18 4.41
CA LYS A 55 -4.88 -30.42 4.41
C LYS A 55 -5.67 -29.24 5.01
N LYS A 56 -5.05 -28.49 5.93
CA LYS A 56 -5.67 -27.36 6.63
C LYS A 56 -4.63 -26.26 6.80
N LEU A 57 -4.48 -25.42 5.78
CA LEU A 57 -3.47 -24.36 5.79
C LEU A 57 -3.94 -23.18 6.65
N LEU A 58 -3.19 -22.87 7.71
CA LEU A 58 -3.29 -21.60 8.44
C LEU A 58 -2.31 -20.61 7.83
N VAL A 59 -2.77 -19.40 7.51
CA VAL A 59 -1.93 -18.34 6.94
C VAL A 59 -1.87 -17.16 7.91
N MET A 60 -0.67 -16.65 8.17
CA MET A 60 -0.46 -15.40 8.90
C MET A 60 0.14 -14.35 7.97
N THR A 61 -0.44 -13.15 7.92
CA THR A 61 0.05 -12.04 7.10
C THR A 61 0.40 -10.81 7.93
N GLY A 62 1.36 -10.03 7.44
CA GLY A 62 1.74 -8.72 7.98
C GLY A 62 1.89 -7.68 6.86
N ALA A 63 2.37 -6.49 7.22
CA ALA A 63 2.30 -5.32 6.32
C ALA A 63 3.05 -5.51 4.99
N GLY A 64 4.04 -6.41 4.95
CA GLY A 64 4.78 -6.76 3.74
C GLY A 64 3.88 -7.18 2.57
N ILE A 65 2.77 -7.89 2.84
CA ILE A 65 1.83 -8.33 1.79
C ILE A 65 1.15 -7.15 1.09
N SER A 66 1.08 -5.98 1.72
CA SER A 66 0.39 -4.78 1.21
C SER A 66 1.35 -3.77 0.56
N THR A 67 2.65 -4.04 0.53
CA THR A 67 3.64 -3.16 -0.10
C THR A 67 3.40 -2.99 -1.60
N GLU A 68 3.10 -4.09 -2.29
CA GLU A 68 2.68 -4.09 -3.70
C GLU A 68 1.31 -3.44 -3.94
N SER A 69 0.54 -3.17 -2.87
CA SER A 69 -0.69 -2.38 -2.95
C SER A 69 -0.45 -0.88 -2.75
N GLY A 70 0.81 -0.44 -2.59
CA GLY A 70 1.14 0.97 -2.35
C GLY A 70 1.08 1.37 -0.87
N ILE A 71 1.05 0.41 0.06
CA ILE A 71 1.03 0.69 1.51
C ILE A 71 2.41 0.34 2.10
N PRO A 72 3.13 1.29 2.73
CA PRO A 72 4.42 0.99 3.33
C PRO A 72 4.31 -0.03 4.46
N ASP A 73 5.31 -0.91 4.55
CA ASP A 73 5.52 -1.66 5.78
C ASP A 73 6.22 -0.79 6.84
N TYR A 74 6.46 -1.36 8.02
CA TYR A 74 7.09 -0.65 9.12
C TYR A 74 8.61 -0.75 9.13
N ARG A 75 9.18 -1.89 8.71
CA ARG A 75 10.54 -2.31 9.11
C ARG A 75 11.45 -2.70 7.95
N SER A 76 10.96 -2.74 6.72
CA SER A 76 11.82 -3.06 5.58
C SER A 76 12.99 -2.09 5.50
N GLU A 77 14.18 -2.61 5.19
CA GLU A 77 15.38 -1.79 5.05
C GLU A 77 15.15 -0.74 3.95
N LYS A 78 15.55 0.52 4.20
CA LYS A 78 15.44 1.68 3.29
C LYS A 78 14.03 2.13 2.92
N VAL A 79 13.02 1.25 2.92
CA VAL A 79 11.65 1.54 2.47
C VAL A 79 10.59 1.41 3.56
N GLY A 80 10.89 0.83 4.71
CA GLY A 80 9.98 0.77 5.85
C GLY A 80 9.78 2.15 6.50
N LEU A 81 8.61 2.38 7.09
CA LEU A 81 8.27 3.66 7.73
C LEU A 81 9.30 4.08 8.79
N TYR A 82 9.80 3.15 9.61
CA TYR A 82 10.79 3.45 10.65
C TYR A 82 12.20 3.64 10.11
N ALA A 83 12.49 3.15 8.90
CA ALA A 83 13.75 3.38 8.21
C ALA A 83 13.79 4.75 7.49
N ARG A 84 12.63 5.24 7.04
CA ARG A 84 12.53 6.51 6.28
C ARG A 84 12.10 7.71 7.09
N THR A 85 11.57 7.50 8.31
CA THR A 85 10.99 8.58 9.11
C THR A 85 11.22 8.38 10.61
N ASP A 86 11.24 9.49 11.35
CA ASP A 86 11.18 9.50 12.81
C ASP A 86 9.75 9.35 13.35
N GLN A 87 8.78 9.04 12.48
CA GLN A 87 7.42 8.79 12.93
C GLN A 87 7.39 7.54 13.82
N ARG A 88 6.77 7.68 14.99
CA ARG A 88 6.56 6.60 15.94
C ARG A 88 5.07 6.41 16.20
N PRO A 89 4.63 5.18 16.50
CA PRO A 89 3.26 4.92 16.86
C PRO A 89 2.85 5.75 18.06
N ILE A 90 1.62 6.26 18.03
CA ILE A 90 0.96 6.76 19.22
C ILE A 90 0.86 5.62 20.26
N GLN A 91 1.19 5.92 21.51
CA GLN A 91 1.03 4.95 22.59
C GLN A 91 -0.44 4.94 23.05
N HIS A 92 -0.99 3.74 23.29
CA HIS A 92 -2.38 3.57 23.71
C HIS A 92 -2.73 4.43 24.94
N GLY A 93 -1.84 4.43 25.95
CA GLY A 93 -2.05 5.21 27.16
C GLY A 93 -2.17 6.72 26.89
N ASP A 94 -1.38 7.25 25.96
CA ASP A 94 -1.39 8.68 25.65
C ASP A 94 -2.64 9.06 24.86
N PHE A 95 -3.06 8.20 23.93
CA PHE A 95 -4.34 8.37 23.22
C PHE A 95 -5.52 8.42 24.19
N VAL A 96 -5.59 7.50 25.16
CA VAL A 96 -6.70 7.45 26.12
C VAL A 96 -6.68 8.65 27.07
N ARG A 97 -5.51 9.07 27.55
CA ARG A 97 -5.40 10.10 28.60
C ARG A 97 -5.44 11.55 28.09
N SER A 98 -5.13 11.81 26.82
CA SER A 98 -4.92 13.19 26.34
C SER A 98 -5.83 13.55 25.16
N ALA A 99 -6.75 14.49 25.39
CA ALA A 99 -7.63 15.02 24.34
C ALA A 99 -6.85 15.73 23.21
N PRO A 100 -5.83 16.57 23.48
CA PRO A 100 -5.00 17.15 22.40
C PRO A 100 -4.32 16.09 21.53
N ILE A 101 -3.83 14.99 22.14
CA ILE A 101 -3.22 13.89 21.39
C ILE A 101 -4.25 13.19 20.49
N ARG A 102 -5.47 12.96 20.99
CA ARG A 102 -6.56 12.41 20.15
C ARG A 102 -6.91 13.34 18.99
N GLN A 103 -6.99 14.65 19.21
CA GLN A 103 -7.26 15.62 18.16
C GLN A 103 -6.19 15.56 17.07
N GLN A 104 -4.91 15.52 17.43
CA GLN A 104 -3.81 15.41 16.48
C GLN A 104 -3.85 14.07 15.70
N TYR A 105 -4.10 12.95 16.40
CA TYR A 105 -4.26 11.65 15.77
C TYR A 105 -5.41 11.66 14.76
N TRP A 106 -6.60 12.12 15.16
CA TRP A 106 -7.77 12.13 14.28
C TRP A 106 -7.63 13.11 13.12
N ALA A 107 -6.99 14.27 13.32
CA ALA A 107 -6.71 15.21 12.23
C ALA A 107 -5.83 14.55 11.15
N ARG A 108 -4.77 13.85 11.53
CA ARG A 108 -3.89 13.13 10.59
C ARG A 108 -4.63 12.00 9.88
N ASN A 109 -5.39 11.19 10.63
CA ASN A 109 -6.17 10.09 10.04
C ASN A 109 -7.24 10.60 9.08
N PHE A 110 -7.96 11.66 9.43
CA PHE A 110 -8.99 12.27 8.58
C PHE A 110 -8.40 12.73 7.25
N VAL A 111 -7.26 13.42 7.27
CA VAL A 111 -6.58 13.89 6.05
C VAL A 111 -6.06 12.71 5.21
N GLY A 112 -5.51 11.67 5.84
CA GLY A 112 -4.96 10.50 5.14
C GLY A 112 -6.02 9.50 4.65
N TRP A 113 -7.24 9.56 5.18
CA TRP A 113 -8.27 8.54 4.96
C TRP A 113 -8.67 8.32 3.49
N PRO A 114 -8.90 9.37 2.67
CA PRO A 114 -9.27 9.15 1.27
C PRO A 114 -8.22 8.35 0.49
N GLN A 115 -6.93 8.64 0.72
CA GLN A 115 -5.85 7.88 0.10
C GLN A 115 -5.78 6.46 0.67
N PHE A 116 -5.75 6.32 2.01
CA PHE A 116 -5.63 5.02 2.67
C PHE A 116 -6.74 4.05 2.27
N SER A 117 -7.99 4.50 2.31
CA SER A 117 -9.17 3.69 1.97
C SER A 117 -9.25 3.31 0.49
N SER A 118 -8.59 4.06 -0.40
CA SER A 118 -8.63 3.81 -1.86
C SER A 118 -7.76 2.64 -2.33
N HIS A 119 -6.78 2.20 -1.54
CA HIS A 119 -5.89 1.09 -1.91
C HIS A 119 -6.69 -0.19 -2.20
N GLN A 120 -6.22 -0.93 -3.20
CA GLN A 120 -6.82 -2.17 -3.68
C GLN A 120 -5.97 -3.37 -3.28
N PRO A 121 -6.57 -4.57 -3.18
CA PRO A 121 -5.79 -5.78 -3.00
C PRO A 121 -4.80 -5.99 -4.16
N ASN A 122 -3.86 -6.91 -3.99
CA ASN A 122 -2.87 -7.28 -5.00
C ASN A 122 -2.90 -8.82 -5.23
N PRO A 123 -2.09 -9.37 -6.16
CA PRO A 123 -2.08 -10.80 -6.47
C PRO A 123 -2.00 -11.74 -5.26
N ALA A 124 -1.22 -11.39 -4.23
CA ALA A 124 -1.12 -12.21 -3.03
C ALA A 124 -2.44 -12.30 -2.27
N HIS A 125 -3.17 -11.19 -2.13
CA HIS A 125 -4.47 -11.16 -1.47
C HIS A 125 -5.51 -11.99 -2.23
N TRP A 126 -5.60 -11.82 -3.56
CA TRP A 126 -6.54 -12.60 -4.38
C TRP A 126 -6.20 -14.08 -4.42
N ALA A 127 -4.91 -14.44 -4.43
CA ALA A 127 -4.48 -15.83 -4.36
C ALA A 127 -4.96 -16.51 -3.07
N LEU A 128 -4.80 -15.85 -1.91
CA LEU A 128 -5.25 -16.38 -0.62
C LEU A 128 -6.78 -16.50 -0.54
N SER A 129 -7.50 -15.48 -1.02
CA SER A 129 -8.97 -15.53 -1.16
C SER A 129 -9.42 -16.68 -2.07
N ASN A 130 -8.72 -16.93 -3.17
CA ASN A 130 -9.02 -18.05 -4.06
C ASN A 130 -8.71 -19.41 -3.42
N TRP A 131 -7.63 -19.54 -2.66
CA TRP A 131 -7.32 -20.77 -1.92
C TRP A 131 -8.35 -21.08 -0.84
N GLU A 132 -8.94 -20.05 -0.23
CA GLU A 132 -10.08 -20.21 0.67
C GLU A 132 -11.29 -20.80 -0.07
N LYS A 133 -11.65 -20.24 -1.23
CA LYS A 133 -12.77 -20.72 -2.07
C LYS A 133 -12.58 -22.16 -2.53
N LEU A 134 -11.33 -22.56 -2.80
CA LEU A 134 -10.97 -23.92 -3.18
C LEU A 134 -10.86 -24.88 -1.96
N GLY A 135 -11.14 -24.41 -0.75
CA GLY A 135 -11.07 -25.22 0.48
C GLY A 135 -9.64 -25.55 0.93
N LYS A 136 -8.63 -24.91 0.34
CA LYS A 136 -7.20 -25.16 0.64
C LYS A 136 -6.73 -24.40 1.87
N LEU A 137 -7.18 -23.15 2.00
CA LEU A 137 -6.92 -22.29 3.15
C LEU A 137 -7.98 -22.54 4.22
N HIS A 138 -7.54 -22.93 5.42
CA HIS A 138 -8.42 -23.18 6.55
C HIS A 138 -8.73 -21.93 7.36
N TRP A 139 -7.76 -21.03 7.55
CA TRP A 139 -7.98 -19.77 8.24
C TRP A 139 -6.86 -18.77 7.91
N LEU A 140 -7.20 -17.48 7.86
CA LEU A 140 -6.26 -16.38 7.65
C LEU A 140 -6.26 -15.49 8.89
N VAL A 141 -5.07 -15.23 9.44
CA VAL A 141 -4.86 -14.24 10.50
C VAL A 141 -4.01 -13.12 9.94
N THR A 142 -4.49 -11.88 10.00
CA THR A 142 -3.72 -10.71 9.55
C THR A 142 -3.42 -9.78 10.71
N GLN A 143 -2.21 -9.25 10.74
CA GLN A 143 -1.83 -8.12 11.58
C GLN A 143 -2.18 -6.77 10.95
N ASN A 144 -2.59 -6.76 9.68
CA ASN A 144 -2.86 -5.53 8.94
C ASN A 144 -4.23 -4.98 9.30
N VAL A 145 -4.34 -3.65 9.22
CA VAL A 145 -5.56 -2.88 9.52
C VAL A 145 -6.15 -2.21 8.26
N ASP A 146 -5.70 -2.63 7.08
CA ASP A 146 -5.92 -2.01 5.76
C ASP A 146 -7.16 -2.52 5.00
N ALA A 147 -7.87 -3.49 5.57
CA ALA A 147 -9.01 -4.18 4.98
C ALA A 147 -8.76 -4.88 3.63
N LEU A 148 -7.52 -5.04 3.17
CA LEU A 148 -7.25 -5.55 1.81
C LEU A 148 -7.65 -7.03 1.66
N HIS A 149 -7.54 -7.85 2.71
CA HIS A 149 -8.10 -9.21 2.71
C HIS A 149 -9.62 -9.24 2.59
N THR A 150 -10.30 -8.35 3.31
CA THR A 150 -11.77 -8.19 3.21
C THR A 150 -12.15 -7.75 1.80
N LYS A 151 -11.47 -6.76 1.22
CA LYS A 151 -11.68 -6.29 -0.16
C LYS A 151 -11.38 -7.38 -1.20
N ALA A 152 -10.44 -8.30 -0.93
CA ALA A 152 -10.15 -9.44 -1.79
C ALA A 152 -11.21 -10.58 -1.68
N GLY A 153 -12.13 -10.49 -0.71
CA GLY A 153 -13.21 -11.44 -0.50
C GLY A 153 -12.88 -12.62 0.40
N SER A 154 -11.82 -12.53 1.22
CA SER A 154 -11.54 -13.52 2.27
C SER A 154 -12.62 -13.46 3.35
N GLN A 155 -13.17 -14.61 3.74
CA GLN A 155 -14.25 -14.70 4.75
C GLN A 155 -13.77 -15.39 6.03
N ARG A 156 -12.83 -16.34 5.92
CA ARG A 156 -12.23 -17.05 7.07
C ARG A 156 -11.05 -16.25 7.62
N LEU A 157 -11.36 -15.06 8.14
CA LEU A 157 -10.40 -14.01 8.47
C LEU A 157 -10.46 -13.61 9.95
N THR A 158 -9.30 -13.51 10.59
CA THR A 158 -9.11 -12.80 11.87
C THR A 158 -8.19 -11.61 11.66
N GLU A 159 -8.69 -10.41 11.95
CA GLU A 159 -7.91 -9.18 11.99
C GLU A 159 -7.41 -8.94 13.40
N LEU A 160 -6.19 -9.40 13.68
CA LEU A 160 -5.62 -9.43 15.03
C LEU A 160 -5.52 -8.03 15.66
N HIS A 161 -5.29 -7.00 14.85
CA HIS A 161 -5.14 -5.61 15.29
C HIS A 161 -6.37 -4.75 14.95
N GLY A 162 -7.50 -5.37 14.60
CA GLY A 162 -8.69 -4.66 14.13
C GLY A 162 -8.56 -4.13 12.71
N CYS A 163 -9.35 -3.12 12.37
CA CYS A 163 -9.45 -2.59 11.01
C CYS A 163 -9.78 -1.09 11.03
N MET A 164 -9.07 -0.28 10.26
CA MET A 164 -9.30 1.18 10.21
C MET A 164 -10.63 1.56 9.55
N HIS A 165 -11.34 0.62 8.92
CA HIS A 165 -12.65 0.83 8.29
C HIS A 165 -13.84 0.65 9.25
N ARG A 166 -13.60 0.36 10.54
CA ARG A 166 -14.64 0.06 11.53
C ARG A 166 -14.43 0.82 12.83
#